data_AF-A0A7S2QPT1-F1
#
_entry.id   AF-A0A7S2QPT1-F1
#
_cell.length_a   1.000
_cell.length_b   1.000
_cell.length_c   1.000
_cell.angle_alpha   90.00
_cell.angle_beta   90.00
_cell.angle_gamma   90.00
#
_symmetry.space_group_name_H-M   'P 1'
#
loop_
_entity.id
_entity.type
_entity.pdbx_description
1 polymer ?
#
loop_
_entity_poly.entity_id
_entity_poly.type
_entity_poly.pdbx_seq_one_letter_code
_entity_poly.pdbx_strand_id
1 'polypeptide(L)'
;SRAGARSRWSAKAKMGVAKSVVEMWRRPGGVLKSTHVLDRTAYPGWGMDGMLMHSAEHGVPPERWCITAQDLRFLRGEIDAAIRIGRMQPTACDPFDPSDRRVGPSMYTIVERYIKPITADAGGMSWALMRHPEGLKCDMFLTHCWAEGLFEFIDKVLWSWPVTATGAWCCAFANPQNLDIGEMIRDPRASPFAKALMESSHMMVVPAQATS
;
A
#
# COMPACT_ATOMS: atom_id res chain seq x y z
N SER A 1 -4.30 -3.72 -69.41
CA SER A 1 -5.66 -3.63 -68.84
C SER A 1 -5.59 -3.85 -67.32
N ARG A 2 -6.11 -2.86 -66.56
CA ARG A 2 -6.58 -2.83 -65.14
C ARG A 2 -5.80 -3.70 -64.11
N ALA A 3 -5.02 -3.15 -63.19
CA ALA A 3 -5.40 -2.38 -61.98
C ALA A 3 -6.29 -3.14 -60.98
N GLY A 4 -5.74 -3.44 -59.80
CA GLY A 4 -6.41 -3.88 -58.57
C GLY A 4 -5.39 -3.95 -57.42
N ALA A 5 -5.12 -2.84 -56.71
CA ALA A 5 -5.84 -2.33 -55.54
C ALA A 5 -5.56 -3.10 -54.24
N ARG A 6 -4.52 -2.61 -53.54
CA ARG A 6 -4.36 -2.42 -52.09
C ARG A 6 -5.32 -3.16 -51.13
N SER A 7 -4.76 -3.89 -50.18
CA SER A 7 -5.06 -3.63 -48.76
C SER A 7 -3.83 -3.93 -47.88
N ARG A 8 -3.46 -2.93 -47.08
CA ARG A 8 -2.40 -2.99 -46.06
C ARG A 8 -3.05 -3.42 -44.76
N TRP A 9 -2.55 -4.48 -44.13
CA TRP A 9 -2.65 -4.67 -42.69
C TRP A 9 -1.29 -5.15 -42.17
N SER A 10 -0.48 -4.17 -41.74
CA SER A 10 0.76 -4.38 -41.01
C SER A 10 0.44 -4.44 -39.53
N ALA A 11 0.29 -5.64 -38.96
CA ALA A 11 0.24 -5.82 -37.51
C ALA A 11 1.67 -5.82 -36.95
N LYS A 12 2.25 -4.63 -36.76
CA LYS A 12 3.37 -4.45 -35.82
C LYS A 12 2.78 -4.36 -34.41
N ALA A 13 2.68 -5.51 -33.73
CA ALA A 13 2.52 -5.52 -32.29
C ALA A 13 3.81 -4.98 -31.67
N LYS A 14 3.85 -3.67 -31.40
CA LYS A 14 4.84 -3.10 -30.49
C LYS A 14 4.39 -3.48 -29.08
N MET A 15 5.02 -4.50 -28.50
CA MET A 15 5.08 -4.66 -27.05
C MET A 15 5.71 -3.39 -26.48
N GLY A 16 4.88 -2.53 -25.90
CA GLY A 16 5.33 -1.42 -25.08
C GLY A 16 5.93 -2.00 -23.81
N VAL A 17 7.25 -1.94 -23.69
CA VAL A 17 7.93 -2.14 -22.41
C VAL A 17 7.42 -1.05 -21.45
N ALA A 18 6.79 -1.46 -20.35
CA ALA A 18 6.39 -0.56 -19.27
C ALA A 18 7.63 0.23 -18.84
N LYS A 19 7.59 1.56 -19.02
CA LYS A 19 8.69 2.42 -18.55
C LYS A 19 8.69 2.39 -17.03
N SER A 20 9.81 1.91 -16.48
CA SER A 20 10.10 1.89 -15.06
C SER A 20 9.93 3.27 -14.42
N VAL A 21 9.37 3.29 -13.22
CA VAL A 21 9.13 4.45 -12.33
C VAL A 21 10.38 5.33 -12.14
N VAL A 22 11.57 4.85 -12.48
CA VAL A 22 12.86 5.53 -12.30
C VAL A 22 13.04 6.79 -13.16
N GLU A 23 12.32 6.96 -14.28
CA GLU A 23 12.59 8.06 -15.23
C GLU A 23 11.80 9.38 -14.98
N MET A 24 10.94 9.44 -13.94
CA MET A 24 9.88 10.47 -13.84
C MET A 24 10.07 11.57 -12.77
N TRP A 25 11.18 11.59 -12.02
CA TRP A 25 11.22 12.31 -10.73
C TRP A 25 12.47 13.18 -10.51
N ARG A 26 12.46 14.44 -10.96
CA ARG A 26 13.46 15.48 -10.62
C ARG A 26 12.79 16.80 -10.26
N ARG A 27 12.57 17.09 -8.96
CA ARG A 27 12.62 18.44 -8.33
C ARG A 27 12.82 18.32 -6.81
N PRO A 28 13.71 19.11 -6.18
CA PRO A 28 13.91 19.11 -4.72
C PRO A 28 13.07 20.19 -4.01
N GLY A 29 12.63 19.91 -2.77
CA GLY A 29 12.32 20.94 -1.77
C GLY A 29 10.85 21.33 -1.53
N GLY A 30 9.90 20.40 -1.52
CA GLY A 30 8.50 20.72 -1.17
C GLY A 30 7.86 19.69 -0.25
N VAL A 31 6.99 20.17 0.66
CA VAL A 31 5.89 19.37 1.21
C VAL A 31 5.24 18.61 0.04
N LEU A 32 4.97 17.31 0.22
CA LEU A 32 4.37 16.43 -0.78
C LEU A 32 3.06 17.04 -1.32
N LYS A 33 3.18 17.91 -2.33
CA LYS A 33 2.09 18.25 -3.23
C LYS A 33 2.29 17.35 -4.42
N SER A 34 1.40 16.37 -4.56
CA SER A 34 1.32 15.45 -5.71
C SER A 34 1.18 16.25 -7.00
N THR A 35 2.33 16.60 -7.59
CA THR A 35 2.44 17.20 -8.92
C THR A 35 2.89 16.17 -9.94
N HIS A 36 2.83 14.89 -9.58
CA HIS A 36 3.21 13.81 -10.45
C HIS A 36 2.03 12.89 -10.69
N VAL A 37 1.91 12.50 -11.94
CA VAL A 37 0.99 11.47 -12.39
C VAL A 37 1.46 10.16 -11.77
N LEU A 38 1.05 9.87 -10.53
CA LEU A 38 0.97 8.51 -10.03
C LEU A 38 0.23 7.71 -11.10
N ASP A 39 0.73 6.54 -11.46
CA ASP A 39 -0.03 5.64 -12.31
C ASP A 39 -1.29 5.22 -11.53
N ARG A 40 -2.38 5.97 -11.73
CA ARG A 40 -3.64 5.77 -11.03
C ARG A 40 -4.23 4.40 -11.35
N THR A 41 -3.78 3.72 -12.41
CA THR A 41 -4.21 2.35 -12.69
C THR A 41 -3.75 1.36 -11.61
N ALA A 42 -2.69 1.69 -10.85
CA ALA A 42 -2.26 0.92 -9.68
C ALA A 42 -3.10 1.18 -8.42
N TYR A 43 -4.07 2.12 -8.48
CA TYR A 43 -4.92 2.54 -7.36
C TYR A 43 -6.38 2.66 -7.81
N PRO A 44 -7.09 1.54 -8.02
CA PRO A 44 -8.47 1.55 -8.52
C PRO A 44 -9.45 2.34 -7.63
N GLY A 45 -9.16 2.47 -6.33
CA GLY A 45 -9.96 3.28 -5.40
C GLY A 45 -9.71 4.78 -5.47
N TRP A 46 -8.78 5.26 -6.31
CA TRP A 46 -8.45 6.68 -6.38
C TRP A 46 -9.65 7.54 -6.76
N GLY A 47 -9.93 8.55 -5.93
CA GLY A 47 -11.01 9.51 -6.13
C GLY A 47 -12.34 9.08 -5.53
N MET A 48 -12.41 7.91 -4.90
CA MET A 48 -13.58 7.49 -4.13
C MET A 48 -13.65 8.23 -2.78
N ASP A 49 -14.84 8.33 -2.20
CA ASP A 49 -15.01 8.96 -0.88
C ASP A 49 -14.59 8.00 0.23
N GLY A 50 -13.48 8.32 0.89
CA GLY A 50 -12.93 7.49 1.95
C GLY A 50 -13.88 7.32 3.14
N MET A 51 -14.66 8.33 3.51
CA MET A 51 -15.61 8.19 4.62
C MET A 51 -16.74 7.23 4.24
N LEU A 52 -17.27 7.35 3.02
CA LEU A 52 -18.33 6.45 2.54
C LEU A 52 -17.83 5.00 2.47
N MET A 53 -16.61 4.80 1.94
CA MET A 53 -15.99 3.47 1.83
C MET A 53 -15.79 2.76 3.18
N HIS A 54 -15.63 3.52 4.27
CA HIS A 54 -15.46 2.97 5.64
C HIS A 54 -16.75 3.07 6.47
N SER A 55 -17.86 3.52 5.89
CA SER A 55 -19.13 3.62 6.60
C SER A 55 -19.72 2.23 6.90
N ALA A 56 -20.40 2.08 8.03
CA ALA A 56 -21.02 0.80 8.39
C ALA A 56 -22.20 0.41 7.50
N GLU A 57 -22.88 1.39 6.88
CA GLU A 57 -24.11 1.17 6.12
C GLU A 57 -23.86 0.86 4.64
N HIS A 58 -22.86 1.51 4.04
CA HIS A 58 -22.62 1.47 2.59
C HIS A 58 -21.16 1.17 2.23
N GLY A 59 -20.28 1.09 3.22
CA GLY A 59 -18.87 0.85 3.03
C GLY A 59 -18.52 -0.62 2.82
N VAL A 60 -17.24 -0.85 2.59
CA VAL A 60 -16.67 -2.19 2.58
C VAL A 60 -16.53 -2.67 4.03
N PRO A 61 -16.96 -3.89 4.38
CA PRO A 61 -16.79 -4.43 5.72
C PRO A 61 -15.31 -4.41 6.18
N PRO A 62 -15.03 -4.10 7.46
CA PRO A 62 -13.66 -3.87 7.94
C PRO A 62 -12.73 -5.06 7.85
N GLU A 63 -13.25 -6.28 7.99
CA GLU A 63 -12.53 -7.52 7.74
C GLU A 63 -12.02 -7.61 6.30
N ARG A 64 -12.61 -6.86 5.35
CA ARG A 64 -12.21 -6.89 3.94
C ARG A 64 -11.18 -5.84 3.54
N TRP A 65 -10.70 -5.03 4.48
CA TRP A 65 -9.67 -4.00 4.25
C TRP A 65 -8.28 -4.64 4.20
N CYS A 66 -8.11 -5.63 3.31
CA CYS A 66 -6.93 -6.46 3.22
C CYS A 66 -6.03 -6.05 2.04
N ILE A 67 -4.78 -6.46 2.12
CA ILE A 67 -3.75 -6.32 1.09
C ILE A 67 -3.24 -7.68 0.66
N THR A 68 -2.63 -7.76 -0.51
CA THR A 68 -2.01 -8.96 -1.06
C THR A 68 -0.49 -8.94 -0.88
N ALA A 69 0.14 -10.11 -1.07
CA ALA A 69 1.60 -10.20 -1.19
C ALA A 69 2.17 -9.30 -2.31
N GLN A 70 1.41 -9.10 -3.40
CA GLN A 70 1.85 -8.24 -4.50
C GLN A 70 1.81 -6.75 -4.12
N ASP A 71 0.86 -6.34 -3.29
CA ASP A 71 0.81 -4.97 -2.76
C ASP A 71 2.05 -4.67 -1.90
N LEU A 72 2.47 -5.62 -1.05
CA LEU A 72 3.69 -5.44 -0.27
C LEU A 72 4.93 -5.33 -1.14
N ARG A 73 5.06 -6.15 -2.19
CA ARG A 73 6.17 -6.03 -3.17
C ARG A 73 6.16 -4.68 -3.88
N PHE A 74 4.97 -4.23 -4.28
CA PHE A 74 4.80 -2.92 -4.90
C PHE A 74 5.21 -1.80 -3.94
N LEU A 75 4.74 -1.83 -2.69
CA LEU A 75 5.07 -0.84 -1.67
C LEU A 75 6.59 -0.79 -1.42
N ARG A 76 7.25 -1.96 -1.29
CA ARG A 76 8.71 -2.02 -1.15
C ARG A 76 9.41 -1.27 -2.28
N GLY A 77 9.00 -1.52 -3.53
CA GLY A 77 9.59 -0.87 -4.71
C GLY A 77 9.39 0.65 -4.72
N GLU A 78 8.20 1.11 -4.36
CA GLU A 78 7.87 2.55 -4.27
C GLU A 78 8.72 3.25 -3.21
N ILE A 79 8.85 2.64 -2.02
CA ILE A 79 9.62 3.19 -0.92
C ILE A 79 11.12 3.17 -1.23
N ASP A 80 11.65 2.09 -1.79
CA ASP A 80 13.05 2.00 -2.22
C ASP A 80 13.38 3.09 -3.25
N ALA A 81 12.50 3.28 -4.24
CA ALA A 81 12.64 4.34 -5.23
C ALA A 81 12.60 5.73 -4.57
N ALA A 82 11.66 5.97 -3.65
CA ALA A 82 11.54 7.24 -2.93
C ALA A 82 12.78 7.58 -2.09
N ILE A 83 13.40 6.58 -1.44
CA ILE A 83 14.66 6.74 -0.71
C ILE A 83 15.80 7.09 -1.68
N ARG A 84 15.94 6.34 -2.79
CA ARG A 84 17.01 6.57 -3.77
C ARG A 84 16.99 7.96 -4.39
N ILE A 85 15.82 8.55 -4.57
CA ILE A 85 15.67 9.91 -5.12
C ILE A 85 15.60 11.00 -4.02
N GLY A 86 15.83 10.63 -2.76
CA GLY A 86 15.90 11.57 -1.63
C GLY A 86 14.56 12.15 -1.19
N ARG A 87 13.43 11.52 -1.53
CA ARG A 87 12.09 11.95 -1.10
C ARG A 87 11.65 11.37 0.23
N MET A 88 12.16 10.18 0.53
CA MET A 88 12.06 9.59 1.86
C MET A 88 13.43 9.68 2.51
N GLN A 89 13.51 10.43 3.61
CA GLN A 89 14.77 10.71 4.30
C GLN A 89 14.64 10.28 5.78
N PRO A 90 15.76 9.90 6.42
CA PRO A 90 15.79 9.61 7.84
C PRO A 90 15.36 10.83 8.65
N THR A 91 14.77 10.59 9.82
CA THR A 91 14.36 11.64 10.74
C THR A 91 15.02 11.43 12.11
N ALA A 92 14.94 12.42 13.00
CA ALA A 92 15.45 12.27 14.36
C ALA A 92 14.76 11.11 15.13
N CYS A 93 13.48 10.84 14.84
CA CYS A 93 12.71 9.77 15.47
C CYS A 93 12.83 8.42 14.74
N ASP A 94 13.43 8.40 13.55
CA ASP A 94 13.64 7.21 12.72
C ASP A 94 14.91 7.39 11.88
N PRO A 95 16.10 7.20 12.49
CA PRO A 95 17.39 7.43 11.86
C PRO A 95 17.81 6.22 10.99
N PHE A 96 16.91 5.69 10.14
CA PHE A 96 17.23 4.58 9.25
C PHE A 96 18.38 4.93 8.29
N ASP A 97 19.16 3.95 7.84
CA ASP A 97 20.19 4.13 6.83
C ASP A 97 19.58 4.06 5.41
N PRO A 98 19.63 5.12 4.58
CA PRO A 98 19.12 5.10 3.20
C PRO A 98 19.77 4.06 2.27
N SER A 99 20.95 3.56 2.65
CA SER A 99 21.68 2.52 1.94
C SER A 99 21.32 1.11 2.42
N ASP A 100 20.71 0.98 3.62
CA ASP A 100 20.26 -0.30 4.14
C ASP A 100 18.99 -0.77 3.41
N ARG A 101 19.13 -1.90 2.72
CA ARG A 101 18.03 -2.56 2.00
C ARG A 101 17.36 -3.66 2.80
N ARG A 102 17.78 -3.89 4.05
CA ARG A 102 17.28 -4.94 4.94
C ARG A 102 16.23 -4.43 5.91
N VAL A 103 16.48 -3.35 6.65
CA VAL A 103 15.53 -2.85 7.66
C VAL A 103 14.60 -1.80 7.06
N GLY A 104 15.17 -0.75 6.46
CA GLY A 104 14.41 0.36 5.90
C GLY A 104 13.72 1.23 6.97
N PRO A 105 12.86 2.18 6.55
CA PRO A 105 12.17 3.10 7.45
C PRO A 105 11.13 2.38 8.33
N SER A 106 10.89 2.89 9.54
CA SER A 106 9.85 2.40 10.43
C SER A 106 8.43 2.58 9.86
N MET A 107 7.46 1.80 10.36
CA MET A 107 6.06 1.96 9.98
C MET A 107 5.50 3.34 10.31
N TYR A 108 5.97 3.98 11.39
CA TYR A 108 5.64 5.39 11.67
C TYR A 108 6.02 6.29 10.49
N THR A 109 7.26 6.21 10.01
CA THR A 109 7.74 7.01 8.88
C THR A 109 6.98 6.69 7.61
N ILE A 110 6.72 5.43 7.32
CA ILE A 110 5.97 5.04 6.12
C ILE A 110 4.55 5.58 6.15
N VAL A 111 3.87 5.49 7.30
CA VAL A 111 2.50 5.99 7.42
C VAL A 111 2.48 7.51 7.26
N GLU A 112 3.34 8.24 7.95
CA GLU A 112 3.34 9.71 7.90
C GLU A 112 3.84 10.29 6.57
N ARG A 113 4.82 9.65 5.94
CA ARG A 113 5.52 10.22 4.78
C ARG A 113 5.05 9.64 3.44
N TYR A 114 4.35 8.51 3.44
CA TYR A 114 3.84 7.88 2.22
C TYR A 114 2.34 7.61 2.27
N ILE A 115 1.87 6.79 3.23
CA ILE A 115 0.47 6.32 3.26
C ILE A 115 -0.51 7.47 3.46
N LYS A 116 -0.33 8.30 4.48
CA LYS A 116 -1.22 9.43 4.75
C LYS A 116 -1.27 10.42 3.57
N PRO A 117 -0.14 10.93 3.04
CA PRO A 117 -0.17 11.83 1.90
C PRO A 117 -0.89 11.26 0.68
N ILE A 118 -0.56 10.03 0.26
CA ILE A 118 -1.14 9.46 -0.97
C ILE A 118 -2.63 9.17 -0.79
N THR A 119 -3.04 8.67 0.37
CA THR A 119 -4.46 8.38 0.61
C THR A 119 -5.28 9.63 0.85
N ALA A 120 -4.72 10.70 1.42
CA ALA A 120 -5.39 12.00 1.53
C ALA A 120 -5.69 12.56 0.13
N ASP A 121 -4.70 12.55 -0.75
CA ASP A 121 -4.86 12.98 -2.16
C ASP A 121 -5.85 12.11 -2.95
N ALA A 122 -6.02 10.84 -2.54
CA ALA A 122 -6.91 9.89 -3.18
C ALA A 122 -8.37 9.97 -2.69
N GLY A 123 -8.68 10.71 -1.62
CA GLY A 123 -10.03 10.83 -1.04
C GLY A 123 -10.19 10.35 0.40
N GLY A 124 -9.09 10.04 1.10
CA GLY A 124 -9.04 9.77 2.54
C GLY A 124 -9.23 8.31 2.99
N MET A 125 -9.38 7.35 2.07
CA MET A 125 -9.55 5.92 2.39
C MET A 125 -8.27 5.29 2.98
N SER A 126 -8.38 4.08 3.52
CA SER A 126 -7.21 3.24 3.82
C SER A 126 -6.44 2.88 2.55
N TRP A 127 -5.16 2.57 2.71
CA TRP A 127 -4.34 2.15 1.57
C TRP A 127 -4.84 0.82 0.98
N ALA A 128 -5.34 -0.07 1.82
CA ALA A 128 -5.99 -1.32 1.39
C ALA A 128 -7.16 -1.05 0.44
N LEU A 129 -8.10 -0.18 0.81
CA LEU A 129 -9.24 0.14 -0.06
C LEU A 129 -8.88 1.02 -1.25
N MET A 130 -7.80 1.80 -1.17
CA MET A 130 -7.28 2.51 -2.34
C MET A 130 -6.76 1.52 -3.41
N ARG A 131 -6.21 0.37 -2.97
CA ARG A 131 -5.73 -0.71 -3.85
C ARG A 131 -6.85 -1.65 -4.30
N HIS A 132 -7.81 -1.92 -3.42
CA HIS A 132 -8.88 -2.90 -3.62
C HIS A 132 -10.22 -2.31 -3.17
N PRO A 133 -10.88 -1.49 -4.00
CA PRO A 133 -12.06 -0.74 -3.58
C PRO A 133 -13.28 -1.61 -3.25
N GLU A 134 -13.33 -2.85 -3.74
CA GLU A 134 -14.36 -3.84 -3.40
C GLU A 134 -14.01 -4.68 -2.15
N GLY A 135 -12.81 -4.49 -1.59
CA GLY A 135 -12.26 -5.27 -0.50
C GLY A 135 -11.86 -6.69 -0.88
N LEU A 136 -10.94 -7.25 -0.10
CA LEU A 136 -10.42 -8.61 -0.26
C LEU A 136 -10.82 -9.48 0.92
N LYS A 137 -10.92 -10.79 0.72
CA LYS A 137 -11.11 -11.73 1.84
C LYS A 137 -9.93 -11.64 2.82
N CYS A 138 -10.21 -11.65 4.12
CA CYS A 138 -9.17 -11.82 5.14
C CYS A 138 -8.83 -13.30 5.30
N ASP A 139 -7.66 -13.71 4.85
CA ASP A 139 -7.15 -15.05 5.17
C ASP A 139 -6.18 -15.01 6.35
N MET A 140 -5.49 -13.87 6.54
CA MET A 140 -4.41 -13.70 7.51
C MET A 140 -4.52 -12.36 8.25
N PHE A 141 -4.47 -12.40 9.59
CA PHE A 141 -4.33 -11.21 10.42
C PHE A 141 -2.85 -10.99 10.78
N LEU A 142 -2.30 -9.84 10.38
CA LEU A 142 -0.91 -9.44 10.64
C LEU A 142 -0.87 -8.49 11.84
N THR A 143 0.00 -8.80 12.81
CA THR A 143 0.37 -7.88 13.90
C THR A 143 1.86 -7.62 13.89
N HIS A 144 2.25 -6.37 14.16
CA HIS A 144 3.62 -5.88 14.02
C HIS A 144 3.90 -4.74 15.02
N CYS A 145 5.17 -4.40 15.18
CA CYS A 145 5.57 -3.20 15.92
C CYS A 145 5.58 -1.98 15.00
N TRP A 146 5.12 -0.82 15.47
CA TRP A 146 5.18 0.42 14.69
C TRP A 146 6.61 0.94 14.45
N ALA A 147 7.55 0.58 15.34
CA ALA A 147 8.96 0.89 15.16
C ALA A 147 9.70 -0.11 14.26
N GLU A 148 9.03 -1.17 13.78
CA GLU A 148 9.64 -2.14 12.87
C GLU A 148 9.95 -1.51 11.51
N GLY A 149 11.12 -1.83 10.95
CA GLY A 149 11.52 -1.43 9.61
C GLY A 149 10.67 -2.10 8.54
N LEU A 150 10.17 -1.33 7.57
CA LEU A 150 9.26 -1.79 6.52
C LEU A 150 9.86 -2.90 5.66
N PHE A 151 11.13 -2.80 5.28
CA PHE A 151 11.74 -3.79 4.40
C PHE A 151 11.87 -5.14 5.11
N GLU A 152 12.27 -5.10 6.37
CA GLU A 152 12.36 -6.28 7.21
C GLU A 152 10.98 -6.91 7.42
N PHE A 153 9.98 -6.09 7.77
CA PHE A 153 8.59 -6.52 7.90
C PHE A 153 8.10 -7.22 6.61
N ILE A 154 8.28 -6.56 5.45
CA ILE A 154 7.83 -7.10 4.16
C ILE A 154 8.52 -8.42 3.87
N ASP A 155 9.84 -8.52 4.08
CA ASP A 155 10.57 -9.76 3.82
C ASP A 155 10.04 -10.89 4.70
N LYS A 156 9.90 -10.68 6.01
CA LYS A 156 9.37 -11.70 6.94
C LYS A 156 7.97 -12.16 6.56
N VAL A 157 7.09 -11.21 6.25
CA VAL A 157 5.70 -11.49 5.87
C VAL A 157 5.65 -12.28 4.57
N LEU A 158 6.41 -11.87 3.54
CA LEU A 158 6.43 -12.57 2.25
C LEU A 158 7.05 -13.96 2.35
N TRP A 159 8.11 -14.12 3.15
CA TRP A 159 8.74 -15.42 3.40
C TRP A 159 7.83 -16.39 4.14
N SER A 160 6.95 -15.87 5.00
CA SER A 160 6.07 -16.67 5.85
C SER A 160 4.63 -16.72 5.33
N TRP A 161 4.37 -16.16 4.15
CA TRP A 161 3.01 -16.04 3.61
C TRP A 161 2.41 -17.43 3.31
N PRO A 162 1.29 -17.83 3.97
CA PRO A 162 0.69 -19.13 3.74
C PRO A 162 0.25 -19.29 2.27
N VAL A 163 0.55 -20.45 1.67
CA VAL A 163 0.25 -20.72 0.24
C VAL A 163 -1.24 -20.56 -0.09
N THR A 164 -2.12 -20.83 0.88
CA THR A 164 -3.58 -20.73 0.73
C THR A 164 -4.12 -19.33 1.00
N ALA A 165 -3.32 -18.40 1.54
CA ALA A 165 -3.75 -17.06 1.88
C ALA A 165 -3.66 -16.11 0.68
N THR A 166 -4.71 -15.35 0.43
CA THR A 166 -4.79 -14.39 -0.68
C THR A 166 -4.76 -12.94 -0.20
N GLY A 167 -5.39 -12.68 0.95
CA GLY A 167 -5.45 -11.36 1.57
C GLY A 167 -4.99 -11.38 3.03
N ALA A 168 -4.29 -10.31 3.42
CA ALA A 168 -3.85 -10.07 4.77
C ALA A 168 -4.34 -8.73 5.30
N TRP A 169 -4.81 -8.70 6.53
CA TRP A 169 -5.19 -7.48 7.23
C TRP A 169 -4.01 -7.01 8.08
N CYS A 170 -3.62 -5.74 7.94
CA CYS A 170 -2.55 -5.12 8.73
C CYS A 170 -2.94 -3.69 9.06
N CYS A 171 -2.88 -3.29 10.33
CA CYS A 171 -3.44 -2.03 10.79
C CYS A 171 -2.84 -0.79 10.12
N ALA A 172 -1.54 -0.81 9.77
CA ALA A 172 -0.88 0.31 9.09
C ALA A 172 -1.45 0.60 7.69
N PHE A 173 -2.09 -0.39 7.06
CA PHE A 173 -2.59 -0.31 5.69
C PHE A 173 -4.12 -0.40 5.60
N ALA A 174 -4.74 -1.14 6.53
CA ALA A 174 -6.17 -1.44 6.56
C ALA A 174 -7.00 -0.30 7.15
N ASN A 175 -6.50 0.35 8.20
CA ASN A 175 -7.23 1.46 8.81
C ASN A 175 -7.04 2.75 8.00
N PRO A 176 -8.07 3.61 7.89
CA PRO A 176 -7.96 4.89 7.21
C PRO A 176 -7.14 5.87 8.04
N GLN A 177 -5.85 6.00 7.71
CA GLN A 177 -4.88 6.77 8.51
C GLN A 177 -5.16 8.29 8.53
N ASN A 178 -6.02 8.79 7.64
CA ASN A 178 -6.41 10.21 7.58
C ASN A 178 -7.78 10.50 8.23
N LEU A 179 -8.54 9.48 8.61
CA LEU A 179 -9.86 9.65 9.23
C LEU A 179 -9.75 9.52 10.74
N ASP A 180 -10.72 10.11 11.46
CA ASP A 180 -10.88 9.84 12.88
C ASP A 180 -11.50 8.45 13.07
N ILE A 181 -10.67 7.48 13.46
CA ILE A 181 -11.11 6.11 13.74
C ILE A 181 -11.57 5.91 15.18
N GLY A 182 -11.62 6.96 16.01
CA GLY A 182 -11.95 6.87 17.44
C GLY A 182 -13.29 6.17 17.69
N GLU A 183 -14.30 6.47 16.88
CA GLU A 183 -15.60 5.78 16.91
C GLU A 183 -15.46 4.30 16.52
N MET A 184 -14.68 3.99 15.48
CA MET A 184 -14.49 2.62 14.98
C MET A 184 -13.80 1.70 16.00
N ILE A 185 -12.94 2.26 16.86
CA ILE A 185 -12.17 1.48 17.83
C ILE A 185 -12.69 1.60 19.27
N ARG A 186 -13.79 2.35 19.48
CA ARG A 186 -14.37 2.57 20.81
C ARG A 186 -14.75 1.27 21.50
N ASP A 187 -15.42 0.36 20.79
CA ASP A 187 -15.71 -0.98 21.28
C ASP A 187 -14.71 -1.97 20.69
N PRO A 188 -13.79 -2.53 21.52
CA PRO A 188 -12.80 -3.49 21.05
C PRO A 188 -13.39 -4.67 20.28
N ARG A 189 -14.59 -5.16 20.64
CA ARG A 189 -15.21 -6.33 19.99
C ARG A 189 -15.85 -6.00 18.64
N ALA A 190 -16.32 -4.77 18.49
CA ALA A 190 -16.86 -4.27 17.22
C ALA A 190 -15.78 -3.68 16.31
N SER A 191 -14.57 -3.47 16.83
CA SER A 191 -13.48 -2.81 16.12
C SER A 191 -13.06 -3.54 14.84
N PRO A 192 -12.52 -2.82 13.84
CA PRO A 192 -11.96 -3.43 12.64
C PRO A 192 -10.95 -4.54 12.93
N PHE A 193 -10.17 -4.39 14.01
CA PHE A 193 -9.20 -5.38 14.46
C PHE A 193 -9.88 -6.69 14.85
N ALA A 194 -10.91 -6.64 15.68
CA ALA A 194 -11.62 -7.84 16.12
C ALA A 194 -12.34 -8.51 14.96
N LYS A 195 -12.97 -7.73 14.07
CA LYS A 195 -13.64 -8.25 12.87
C LYS A 195 -12.68 -8.99 11.96
N ALA A 196 -11.55 -8.38 11.61
CA ALA A 196 -10.53 -9.02 10.79
C ALA A 196 -9.93 -10.26 11.46
N LEU A 197 -9.65 -10.21 12.76
CA LEU A 197 -9.10 -11.36 13.50
C LEU A 197 -10.07 -12.54 13.51
N MET A 198 -11.37 -12.30 13.73
CA MET A 198 -12.39 -13.36 13.76
C MET A 198 -12.60 -14.04 12.40
N GLU A 199 -12.43 -13.29 11.31
CA GLU A 199 -12.58 -13.83 9.95
C GLU A 199 -11.31 -14.48 9.40
N SER A 200 -10.15 -14.14 9.97
CA SER A 200 -8.87 -14.68 9.53
C SER A 200 -8.72 -16.16 9.88
N SER A 201 -8.17 -16.94 8.94
CA SER A 201 -7.81 -18.35 9.16
C SER A 201 -6.40 -18.52 9.75
N HIS A 202 -5.57 -17.48 9.65
CA HIS A 202 -4.20 -17.45 10.13
C HIS A 202 -3.95 -16.15 10.90
N MET A 203 -3.13 -16.24 11.94
CA MET A 203 -2.56 -15.08 12.61
C MET A 203 -1.03 -15.12 12.45
N MET A 204 -0.44 -14.01 12.04
CA MET A 204 1.00 -13.86 11.92
C MET A 204 1.47 -12.71 12.80
N VAL A 205 2.34 -13.05 13.75
CA VAL A 205 3.06 -12.09 14.58
C VAL A 205 4.40 -11.85 13.91
N VAL A 206 4.66 -10.60 13.51
CA VAL A 206 5.94 -10.21 12.91
C VAL A 206 6.82 -9.63 14.02
N PRO A 207 7.87 -10.34 14.46
CA PRO A 207 8.72 -9.86 15.54
C PRO A 207 9.67 -8.78 15.01
N ALA A 208 9.73 -7.61 15.63
CA ALA A 208 10.77 -6.63 15.32
C ALA A 208 12.14 -7.11 15.83
N GLN A 209 13.23 -6.75 15.13
CA GLN A 209 14.55 -6.85 15.75
C GLN A 209 14.57 -6.00 17.04
N ALA A 210 15.05 -6.57 18.14
CA ALA A 210 15.25 -5.83 19.36
C ALA A 210 16.25 -4.69 19.08
N THR A 211 15.82 -3.45 19.24
CA THR A 211 16.73 -2.32 19.36
C THR A 211 17.42 -2.48 20.72
N SER A 212 18.70 -2.87 20.69
CA SER A 212 19.59 -2.85 21.87
C SER A 212 19.81 -1.43 22.37
#